data_AF-A0A974H699-F1
#
_entry.id   AF-A0A974H699-F1
#
_cell.length_a   1.000
_cell.length_b   1.000
_cell.length_c   1.000
_cell.angle_alpha   90.00
_cell.angle_beta   90.00
_cell.angle_gamma   90.00
#
_symmetry.space_group_name_H-M   'P 1'
#
loop_
_entity.id
_entity.type
_entity.pdbx_description
1 polymer ?
#
loop_
_entity_poly.entity_id
_entity_poly.type
_entity_poly.pdbx_seq_one_letter_code
_entity_poly.pdbx_strand_id
1 'polypeptide(L)' 'GTTVIPLIGSALRDPAHWETPEEFNPEHFLNQNGEFYMCPAFMPFSA' A
#
# COMPACT_ATOMS: atom_id res chain seq x y z
N GLY A 1 9.07 -0.58 28.93
CA GLY A 1 8.40 -0.18 27.68
C GLY A 1 7.58 -1.35 27.17
N THR A 2 6.62 -1.08 26.28
CA THR A 2 5.81 -2.11 25.62
C THR A 2 6.31 -2.31 24.20
N THR A 3 6.51 -3.55 23.78
CA THR A 3 6.88 -3.88 22.40
C THR A 3 5.69 -3.68 21.47
N VAL A 4 5.90 -2.98 20.35
CA VAL A 4 4.91 -2.80 19.28
C VAL A 4 5.50 -3.35 17.99
N ILE A 5 4.71 -4.14 17.25
CA ILE A 5 5.12 -4.74 15.98
C ILE A 5 4.21 -4.18 14.88
N PRO A 6 4.73 -3.40 13.92
CA PRO A 6 3.94 -2.91 12.80
C PRO A 6 3.71 -4.04 11.78
N LEU A 7 2.45 -4.25 11.40
CA LEU A 7 2.06 -5.24 10.40
C LEU A 7 2.10 -4.64 8.98
N ILE A 8 3.30 -4.26 8.51
CA ILE A 8 3.50 -3.62 7.20
C ILE A 8 2.95 -4.47 6.07
N GLY A 9 3.13 -5.79 6.13
CA GLY A 9 2.57 -6.72 5.15
C GLY A 9 1.05 -6.69 5.02
N SER A 10 0.33 -6.32 6.10
CA SER A 10 -1.12 -6.12 6.08
C SER A 10 -1.50 -4.79 5.45
N ALA A 11 -0.75 -3.71 5.71
CA ALA A 11 -0.99 -2.41 5.06
C ALA A 11 -0.80 -2.47 3.54
N LEU A 12 0.20 -3.24 3.08
CA LEU A 12 0.47 -3.47 1.65
C LEU A 12 -0.58 -4.37 0.96
N ARG A 13 -1.51 -4.99 1.71
CA ARG A 13 -2.57 -5.87 1.20
C ARG A 13 -3.97 -5.47 1.67
N ASP A 14 -4.11 -4.27 2.23
CA ASP A 14 -5.38 -3.82 2.77
C ASP A 14 -6.39 -3.55 1.63
N PRO A 15 -7.51 -4.29 1.54
CA PRO A 15 -8.51 -4.09 0.49
C PRO A 15 -9.21 -2.73 0.55
N ALA A 16 -9.06 -1.96 1.65
CA ALA A 16 -9.54 -0.58 1.71
C ALA A 16 -8.65 0.39 0.91
N HIS A 17 -7.41 0.02 0.62
CA HIS A 17 -6.41 0.85 -0.05
C HIS A 17 -6.00 0.32 -1.43
N TRP A 18 -6.16 -0.98 -1.69
CA TRP A 18 -5.74 -1.64 -2.91
C TRP A 18 -6.91 -2.42 -3.52
N GLU A 19 -7.22 -2.18 -4.80
CA GLU A 19 -8.35 -2.81 -5.49
C GLU A 19 -8.14 -4.32 -5.71
N THR A 20 -6.91 -4.70 -6.02
CA THR A 20 -6.49 -6.09 -6.28
C THR A 20 -5.28 -6.45 -5.41
N PRO A 21 -5.44 -6.54 -4.07
CA PRO A 21 -4.32 -6.57 -3.11
C PRO A 21 -3.40 -7.80 -3.21
N GLU A 22 -3.90 -8.90 -3.79
CA GLU A 22 -3.14 -10.15 -3.96
C GLU A 22 -2.54 -10.31 -5.37
N GLU A 23 -2.80 -9.34 -6.26
CA GLU A 23 -2.31 -9.38 -7.64
C GLU A 23 -1.26 -8.29 -7.88
N PHE A 24 -0.31 -8.58 -8.75
CA PHE A 24 0.60 -7.54 -9.24
C PHE A 24 -0.15 -6.63 -10.20
N ASN A 25 -0.52 -5.43 -9.74
CA ASN A 25 -1.22 -4.43 -10.52
C ASN A 25 -0.50 -3.07 -10.48
N PRO A 26 0.29 -2.73 -11.52
CA PRO A 26 0.96 -1.43 -11.61
C PRO A 26 0.02 -0.22 -11.60
N GLU A 27 -1.25 -0.39 -11.97
CA GLU A 27 -2.22 0.70 -12.03
C GLU A 27 -2.54 1.28 -10.64
N HIS A 28 -2.25 0.56 -9.56
CA HIS A 28 -2.38 1.09 -8.19
C HIS A 28 -1.47 2.29 -7.92
N PHE A 29 -0.44 2.50 -8.73
CA PHE A 29 0.48 3.64 -8.64
C PHE A 29 0.12 4.76 -9.61
N LEU A 30 -1.06 4.72 -10.24
CA LEU A 30 -1.51 5.70 -11.21
C LEU A 30 -2.82 6.35 -10.74
N ASN A 31 -3.00 7.64 -11.02
CA ASN A 31 -4.28 8.32 -10.89
C ASN A 31 -5.13 8.16 -12.17
N GLN A 32 -6.34 8.74 -12.18
CA GLN A 32 -7.25 8.69 -13.33
C GLN A 32 -6.69 9.30 -14.63
N ASN A 33 -5.67 10.16 -14.53
CA ASN A 33 -4.99 10.75 -15.69
C ASN A 33 -3.77 9.93 -16.13
N GLY A 34 -3.46 8.82 -15.45
CA GLY A 34 -2.28 8.00 -15.71
C GLY A 34 -0.98 8.58 -15.14
N GLU A 35 -1.06 9.55 -14.23
CA GLU A 35 0.11 10.13 -13.57
C GLU A 35 0.45 9.34 -12.31
N PHE A 36 1.73 9.33 -11.94
CA PHE A 36 2.18 8.66 -10.72
C PHE A 36 1.42 9.17 -9.49
N TYR A 37 0.87 8.25 -8.73
CA TYR A 37 0.18 8.47 -7.47
C TYR A 37 0.83 7.64 -6.38
N MET A 38 1.21 8.31 -5.29
CA MET A 38 1.77 7.67 -4.12
C MET A 38 0.63 7.31 -3.16
N CYS A 39 0.25 6.03 -3.12
CA CYS A 39 -0.70 5.53 -2.14
C CYS A 39 -0.12 5.69 -0.70
N PRO A 40 -0.84 6.33 0.24
CA PRO A 40 -0.36 6.48 1.62
C PRO A 40 -0.08 5.16 2.35
N ALA A 41 -0.74 4.06 1.93
CA ALA A 41 -0.51 2.73 2.48
C ALA A 41 0.77 2.06 1.95
N PHE A 42 1.44 2.65 0.94
CA PHE A 42 2.68 2.14 0.38
C PHE A 42 3.87 2.52 1.28
N MET A 43 4.17 1.67 2.27
CA MET A 43 5.26 1.85 3.24
C MET A 43 6.30 0.72 3.18
N PRO A 44 6.98 0.50 2.03
CA PRO A 44 7.93 -0.62 1.89
C PRO A 44 9.19 -0.48 2.77
N PHE A 45 9.49 0.74 3.24
CA PHE A 45 10.71 1.05 4.01
C PHE A 45 10.41 1.45 5.46
N SER A 46 9.26 1.03 6.01
CA SER A 46 8.68 1.63 7.23
C SER A 46 8.27 3.09 7.02
N ALA A 47 7.61 3.66 8.03
CA ALA A 47 7.40 5.10 8.22
C ALA A 47 8.52 5.71 9.06
#